data_AF-A0A7V2IJ38-F1
#
_entry.id   AF-A0A7V2IJ38-F1
#
_cell.length_a   1.000
_cell.length_b   1.000
_cell.length_c   1.000
_cell.angle_alpha   90.00
_cell.angle_beta   90.00
_cell.angle_gamma   90.00
#
_symmetry.space_group_name_H-M   'P 1'
#
loop_
_entity.id
_entity.type
_entity.pdbx_description
1 polymer ?
#
loop_
_entity_poly.entity_id
_entity_poly.type
_entity_poly.pdbx_seq_one_letter_code
_entity_poly.pdbx_strand_id
1 'polypeptide(L)'
;MIKGLKSLKNVEISDIIKVFILKMFPKLKLDVKFKNKKSVKVNLSEFRSICGIIENGFNLLDVFDDGVVFQFYGYKLLVPFSKLKWMPGVLHKASPYWKLSNLEGKVVLDVGGFIGETAIFFLSKGAKKVIVVEPVKENVDILLKNLQINGFLNNVIIIEEGLSNYDGYLEVSYNNFGADFGREIGSNKIKIKVRNINYFLLFKPDIAKFNCEGCEKSILCANVDYIKAINEWFIQTHEEGLEKEIKHLILKLGFTLIEEYRHQTKSSIWTLHFKWI
;
A
#
# COMPACT_ATOMS: atom_id res chain seq x y z
N MET A 1 -15.68 -21.73 -13.77
CA MET A 1 -15.24 -21.52 -15.17
C MET A 1 -15.20 -20.05 -15.64
N ILE A 2 -15.86 -19.09 -14.98
CA ILE A 2 -16.06 -17.71 -15.52
C ILE A 2 -15.03 -16.65 -15.02
N LYS A 3 -14.33 -16.85 -13.90
CA LYS A 3 -13.36 -15.86 -13.36
C LYS A 3 -12.15 -15.57 -14.28
N GLY A 4 -11.82 -16.49 -15.19
CA GLY A 4 -10.64 -16.39 -16.06
C GLY A 4 -10.84 -15.69 -17.40
N LEU A 5 -12.05 -15.20 -17.70
CA LEU A 5 -12.38 -14.49 -18.95
C LEU A 5 -12.34 -12.96 -18.77
N LYS A 6 -12.58 -12.44 -17.56
CA LYS A 6 -12.57 -11.00 -17.29
C LYS A 6 -11.22 -10.35 -17.64
N SER A 7 -10.10 -11.00 -17.35
CA SER A 7 -8.77 -10.47 -17.67
C SER A 7 -8.48 -10.39 -19.17
N LEU A 8 -9.13 -11.20 -20.01
CA LEU A 8 -8.95 -11.16 -21.47
C LEU A 8 -9.44 -9.83 -22.06
N LYS A 9 -10.33 -9.11 -21.37
CA LYS A 9 -10.78 -7.79 -21.79
C LYS A 9 -9.65 -6.76 -21.87
N ASN A 10 -8.49 -7.03 -21.26
CA ASN A 10 -7.33 -6.13 -21.21
C ASN A 10 -6.26 -6.49 -22.26
N VAL A 11 -6.44 -7.58 -23.00
CA VAL A 11 -5.46 -8.16 -23.93
C VAL A 11 -5.90 -7.90 -25.37
N GLU A 12 -4.93 -7.74 -26.28
CA GLU A 12 -5.19 -7.73 -27.72
C GLU A 12 -5.74 -9.08 -28.18
N ILE A 13 -6.67 -9.06 -29.13
CA ILE A 13 -7.33 -10.29 -29.61
C ILE A 13 -6.30 -11.30 -30.14
N SER A 14 -5.26 -10.81 -30.82
CA SER A 14 -4.15 -11.63 -31.36
C SER A 14 -3.40 -12.43 -30.29
N ASP A 15 -3.42 -11.96 -29.04
CA ASP A 15 -2.60 -12.49 -27.95
C ASP A 15 -3.42 -13.29 -26.93
N ILE A 16 -4.73 -13.44 -27.14
CA ILE A 16 -5.61 -14.25 -26.30
C ILE A 16 -5.10 -15.69 -26.19
N ILE A 17 -4.60 -16.28 -27.29
CA ILE A 17 -4.07 -17.65 -27.29
C ILE A 17 -2.86 -17.79 -26.36
N LYS A 18 -2.01 -16.77 -26.24
CA LYS A 18 -0.86 -16.78 -25.32
C LYS A 18 -1.33 -16.87 -23.87
N VAL A 19 -2.44 -16.20 -23.52
CA VAL A 19 -3.02 -16.30 -22.17
C VAL A 19 -3.53 -17.71 -21.87
N PHE A 20 -4.10 -18.40 -22.87
CA PHE A 20 -4.47 -19.81 -22.71
C PHE A 20 -3.25 -20.72 -22.53
N ILE A 21 -2.17 -20.47 -23.28
CA ILE A 21 -0.89 -21.18 -23.10
C ILE A 21 -0.33 -20.94 -21.69
N LEU A 22 -0.34 -19.70 -21.19
CA LEU A 22 0.06 -19.39 -19.81
C LEU A 22 -0.80 -20.14 -18.77
N LYS A 23 -2.09 -20.36 -19.02
CA LYS A 23 -2.94 -21.16 -18.12
C LYS A 23 -2.52 -22.63 -18.08
N MET A 24 -2.07 -23.19 -19.21
CA MET A 24 -1.57 -24.56 -19.30
C MET A 24 -0.15 -24.70 -18.73
N PHE A 25 0.68 -23.66 -18.89
CA PHE A 25 2.08 -23.62 -18.44
C PHE A 25 2.34 -22.39 -17.58
N PRO A 26 1.92 -22.36 -16.29
CA PRO A 26 1.91 -21.15 -15.48
C PRO A 26 3.27 -20.48 -15.23
N LYS A 27 4.36 -21.23 -15.35
CA LYS A 27 5.74 -20.74 -15.18
C LYS A 27 6.36 -20.19 -16.46
N LEU A 28 5.78 -20.50 -17.63
CA LEU A 28 6.27 -19.98 -18.92
C LEU A 28 6.12 -18.46 -18.94
N LYS A 29 7.12 -17.76 -19.50
CA LYS A 29 7.01 -16.32 -19.77
C LYS A 29 6.76 -16.08 -21.25
N LEU A 30 5.70 -15.35 -21.56
CA LEU A 30 5.36 -14.96 -22.93
C LEU A 30 5.17 -13.44 -23.00
N ASP A 31 5.55 -12.86 -24.14
CA ASP A 31 5.21 -11.48 -24.48
C ASP A 31 3.72 -11.38 -24.78
N VAL A 32 2.96 -10.81 -23.85
CA VAL A 32 1.52 -10.59 -23.98
C VAL A 32 1.27 -9.13 -24.31
N LYS A 33 0.61 -8.88 -25.44
CA LYS A 33 0.20 -7.54 -25.86
C LYS A 33 -1.13 -7.13 -25.23
N PHE A 34 -1.10 -6.02 -24.49
CA PHE A 34 -2.27 -5.40 -23.87
C PHE A 34 -2.96 -4.42 -24.83
N LYS A 35 -4.22 -4.09 -24.57
CA LYS A 35 -5.05 -3.22 -25.45
C LYS A 35 -4.51 -1.81 -25.71
N ASN A 36 -3.62 -1.32 -24.83
CA ASN A 36 -2.88 -0.08 -25.03
C ASN A 36 -1.67 -0.27 -25.97
N LYS A 37 -1.61 -1.39 -26.70
CA LYS A 37 -0.53 -1.83 -27.60
C LYS A 37 0.82 -2.09 -26.92
N LYS A 38 0.92 -2.05 -25.59
CA LYS A 38 2.14 -2.38 -24.86
C LYS A 38 2.28 -3.89 -24.73
N SER A 39 3.48 -4.42 -24.97
CA SER A 39 3.81 -5.83 -24.77
C SER A 39 4.58 -6.00 -23.48
N VAL A 40 4.19 -6.98 -22.65
CA VAL A 40 4.87 -7.29 -21.39
C VAL A 40 5.22 -8.78 -21.38
N LYS A 41 6.48 -9.10 -21.12
CA LYS A 41 6.94 -10.49 -20.96
C LYS A 41 6.59 -11.01 -19.57
N VAL A 42 5.56 -11.83 -19.47
CA VAL A 42 4.97 -12.23 -18.19
C VAL A 42 4.66 -13.72 -18.10
N ASN A 43 4.73 -14.25 -16.88
CA ASN A 43 4.11 -15.52 -16.53
C ASN A 43 2.63 -15.34 -16.14
N LEU A 44 1.93 -16.44 -15.84
CA LEU A 44 0.50 -16.38 -15.52
C LEU A 44 0.19 -15.53 -14.27
N SER A 45 1.06 -15.57 -13.26
CA SER A 45 0.89 -14.82 -12.01
C SER A 45 1.06 -13.33 -12.23
N GLU A 46 2.17 -12.93 -12.88
CA GLU A 46 2.46 -11.54 -13.25
C GLU A 46 1.36 -10.96 -14.15
N PHE A 47 0.90 -11.73 -15.15
CA PHE A 47 -0.22 -11.35 -16.01
C PHE A 47 -1.50 -11.04 -15.20
N ARG A 48 -1.86 -11.94 -14.26
CA ARG A 48 -3.04 -11.74 -13.39
C ARG A 48 -2.89 -10.52 -12.50
N SER A 49 -1.70 -10.27 -11.97
CA SER A 49 -1.41 -9.07 -11.18
C SER A 49 -1.59 -7.79 -11.99
N ILE A 50 -1.00 -7.71 -13.18
CA ILE A 50 -1.18 -6.54 -14.07
C ILE A 50 -2.65 -6.33 -14.38
N CYS A 51 -3.40 -7.39 -14.70
CA CYS A 51 -4.83 -7.28 -14.96
C CYS A 51 -5.61 -6.80 -13.73
N GLY A 52 -5.28 -7.27 -12.52
CA GLY A 52 -5.91 -6.83 -11.29
C GLY A 52 -5.65 -5.34 -11.00
N ILE A 53 -4.43 -4.86 -11.26
CA ILE A 53 -4.08 -3.43 -11.16
C ILE A 53 -4.90 -2.61 -12.17
N ILE A 54 -5.02 -3.09 -13.42
CA ILE A 54 -5.85 -2.45 -14.46
C ILE A 54 -7.33 -2.44 -14.08
N GLU A 55 -7.84 -3.51 -13.48
CA GLU A 55 -9.22 -3.59 -12.99
C GLU A 55 -9.48 -2.64 -11.82
N ASN A 56 -8.46 -2.35 -11.01
CA ASN A 56 -8.46 -1.25 -10.05
C ASN A 56 -8.31 0.13 -10.72
N GLY A 57 -8.37 0.23 -12.05
CA GLY A 57 -8.40 1.46 -12.84
C GLY A 57 -7.06 2.20 -12.96
N PHE A 58 -5.95 1.48 -12.80
CA PHE A 58 -4.61 1.95 -13.16
C PHE A 58 -4.33 1.64 -14.62
N ASN A 59 -3.79 2.57 -15.37
CA ASN A 59 -3.47 2.36 -16.78
C ASN A 59 -2.03 1.88 -16.92
N LEU A 60 -1.81 0.79 -17.63
CA LEU A 60 -0.46 0.39 -18.03
C LEU A 60 0.13 1.50 -18.91
N LEU A 61 1.22 2.13 -18.48
CA LEU A 61 1.85 3.25 -19.18
C LEU A 61 3.12 2.80 -19.89
N ASP A 62 4.00 2.10 -19.19
CA ASP A 62 5.27 1.65 -19.75
C ASP A 62 5.81 0.36 -19.13
N VAL A 63 6.81 -0.21 -19.78
CA VAL A 63 7.42 -1.49 -19.41
C VAL A 63 8.94 -1.34 -19.44
N PHE A 64 9.59 -1.83 -18.39
CA PHE A 64 11.04 -1.85 -18.24
C PHE A 64 11.51 -3.29 -17.98
N ASP A 65 12.82 -3.51 -18.02
CA ASP A 65 13.41 -4.84 -17.87
C ASP A 65 13.01 -5.54 -16.56
N ASP A 66 12.88 -4.77 -15.48
CA ASP A 66 12.60 -5.26 -14.13
C ASP A 66 11.23 -4.86 -13.57
N GLY A 67 10.37 -4.20 -14.37
CA GLY A 67 9.09 -3.75 -13.87
C GLY A 67 8.18 -3.08 -14.89
N VAL A 68 7.11 -2.50 -14.36
CA VAL A 68 6.01 -1.90 -15.11
C VAL A 68 5.67 -0.56 -14.50
N VAL A 69 5.43 0.45 -15.32
CA VAL A 69 4.90 1.75 -14.87
C VAL A 69 3.41 1.81 -15.15
N PHE A 70 2.65 2.09 -14.11
CA PHE A 70 1.23 2.39 -14.19
C PHE A 70 1.00 3.90 -14.05
N GLN A 71 -0.09 4.40 -14.63
CA GLN A 71 -0.58 5.75 -14.43
C GLN A 71 -1.93 5.72 -13.72
N PHE A 72 -2.10 6.60 -12.74
CA PHE A 72 -3.37 6.76 -12.04
C PHE A 72 -3.51 8.19 -11.49
N TYR A 73 -4.71 8.78 -11.58
CA TYR A 73 -4.97 10.19 -11.23
C TYR A 73 -3.88 11.19 -11.68
N GLY A 74 -3.30 10.98 -12.87
CA GLY A 74 -2.25 11.82 -13.43
C GLY A 74 -0.82 11.52 -12.95
N TYR A 75 -0.65 10.80 -11.84
CA TYR A 75 0.67 10.37 -11.35
C TYR A 75 1.10 9.02 -11.94
N LYS A 76 2.40 8.73 -11.85
CA LYS A 76 3.03 7.48 -12.30
C LYS A 76 3.43 6.62 -11.10
N LEU A 77 3.36 5.30 -11.24
CA LEU A 77 3.79 4.33 -10.24
C LEU A 77 4.60 3.22 -10.91
N LEU A 78 5.91 3.21 -10.68
CA LEU A 78 6.79 2.11 -11.01
C LEU A 78 6.55 0.95 -10.03
N VAL A 79 6.29 -0.22 -10.59
CA VAL A 79 6.09 -1.48 -9.87
C VAL A 79 7.07 -2.52 -10.43
N PRO A 80 8.09 -2.91 -9.67
CA PRO A 80 8.96 -4.01 -10.06
C PRO A 80 8.20 -5.33 -10.20
N PHE A 81 8.63 -6.21 -11.09
CA PHE A 81 8.00 -7.55 -11.27
C PHE A 81 8.01 -8.34 -9.96
N SER A 82 9.05 -8.18 -9.14
CA SER A 82 9.14 -8.80 -7.81
C SER A 82 8.00 -8.37 -6.87
N LYS A 83 7.43 -7.17 -7.05
CA LYS A 83 6.36 -6.59 -6.21
C LYS A 83 4.95 -6.75 -6.78
N LEU A 84 4.80 -7.12 -8.06
CA LEU A 84 3.51 -7.17 -8.75
C LEU A 84 2.46 -8.02 -8.03
N LYS A 85 2.85 -9.12 -7.38
CA LYS A 85 1.88 -10.05 -6.76
C LYS A 85 1.03 -9.39 -5.67
N TRP A 86 1.54 -8.35 -4.99
CA TRP A 86 0.81 -7.67 -3.91
C TRP A 86 -0.04 -6.49 -4.40
N MET A 87 0.33 -5.88 -5.52
CA MET A 87 -0.26 -4.61 -5.97
C MET A 87 -1.78 -4.63 -6.18
N PRO A 88 -2.44 -5.70 -6.66
CA PRO A 88 -3.91 -5.71 -6.74
C PRO A 88 -4.60 -5.51 -5.39
N GLY A 89 -4.00 -5.99 -4.29
CA GLY A 89 -4.51 -5.78 -2.93
C GLY A 89 -4.16 -4.39 -2.40
N VAL A 90 -2.91 -3.97 -2.57
CA VAL A 90 -2.41 -2.66 -2.14
C VAL A 90 -3.20 -1.50 -2.79
N LEU A 91 -3.49 -1.62 -4.10
CA LEU A 91 -4.18 -0.61 -4.90
C LEU A 91 -5.70 -0.80 -4.94
N HIS A 92 -6.26 -1.53 -3.96
CA HIS A 92 -7.69 -1.79 -3.92
C HIS A 92 -8.47 -0.52 -3.56
N LYS A 93 -9.16 0.07 -4.54
CA LYS A 93 -9.87 1.35 -4.43
C LYS A 93 -10.99 1.41 -3.39
N ALA A 94 -11.45 0.27 -2.89
CA ALA A 94 -12.47 0.29 -1.84
C ALA A 94 -11.92 0.77 -0.49
N SER A 95 -10.59 0.77 -0.27
CA SER A 95 -10.04 1.31 0.97
C SER A 95 -10.39 2.81 1.11
N PRO A 96 -10.94 3.26 2.24
CA PRO A 96 -11.49 4.61 2.41
C PRO A 96 -10.52 5.75 2.05
N TYR A 97 -9.22 5.60 2.32
CA TYR A 97 -8.23 6.64 2.04
C TYR A 97 -8.11 6.98 0.54
N TRP A 98 -8.44 6.07 -0.38
CA TRP A 98 -8.44 6.35 -1.83
C TRP A 98 -9.55 7.32 -2.26
N LYS A 99 -10.54 7.58 -1.40
CA LYS A 99 -11.64 8.51 -1.64
C LYS A 99 -11.31 9.95 -1.23
N LEU A 100 -10.17 10.15 -0.55
CA LEU A 100 -9.72 11.48 -0.18
C LEU A 100 -9.53 12.38 -1.39
N SER A 101 -9.92 13.63 -1.21
CA SER A 101 -9.76 14.70 -2.18
C SER A 101 -9.42 15.99 -1.43
N ASN A 102 -8.75 16.90 -2.13
CA ASN A 102 -8.35 18.21 -1.60
C ASN A 102 -7.55 18.14 -0.28
N LEU A 103 -6.30 17.71 -0.36
CA LEU A 103 -5.38 17.65 0.79
C LEU A 103 -4.50 18.90 0.89
N GLU A 104 -4.93 20.02 0.30
CA GLU A 104 -4.15 21.25 0.26
C GLU A 104 -3.72 21.70 1.66
N GLY A 105 -2.42 21.98 1.81
CA GLY A 105 -1.83 22.43 3.07
C GLY A 105 -1.62 21.33 4.12
N LYS A 106 -2.17 20.11 3.92
CA LYS A 106 -2.15 19.03 4.92
C LYS A 106 -0.80 18.33 5.03
N VAL A 107 -0.46 17.92 6.25
CA VAL A 107 0.64 17.00 6.55
C VAL A 107 0.07 15.61 6.81
N VAL A 108 0.57 14.60 6.11
CA VAL A 108 0.11 13.21 6.26
C VAL A 108 1.22 12.36 6.86
N LEU A 109 0.91 11.58 7.88
CA LEU A 109 1.74 10.47 8.36
C LEU A 109 1.27 9.18 7.69
N ASP A 110 2.13 8.57 6.89
CA ASP A 110 1.89 7.33 6.14
C ASP A 110 2.75 6.20 6.72
N VAL A 111 2.16 5.38 7.59
CA VAL A 111 2.82 4.23 8.22
C VAL A 111 2.60 2.98 7.36
N GLY A 112 3.71 2.32 7.03
CA GLY A 112 3.78 1.24 6.05
C GLY A 112 3.71 1.79 4.63
N GLY A 113 4.75 2.55 4.28
CA GLY A 113 4.85 3.27 3.02
C GLY A 113 5.12 2.40 1.79
N PHE A 114 5.62 1.17 1.98
CA PHE A 114 5.95 0.22 0.93
C PHE A 114 6.69 0.87 -0.24
N ILE A 115 6.12 0.88 -1.45
CA ILE A 115 6.77 1.44 -2.64
C ILE A 115 6.34 2.90 -2.90
N GLY A 116 5.73 3.55 -1.93
CA GLY A 116 5.34 4.97 -1.96
C GLY A 116 4.00 5.25 -2.64
N GLU A 117 3.18 4.23 -2.92
CA GLU A 117 1.96 4.40 -3.68
C GLU A 117 0.93 5.32 -3.01
N THR A 118 0.78 5.23 -1.68
CA THR A 118 -0.08 6.11 -0.90
C THR A 118 0.54 7.49 -0.71
N ALA A 119 1.86 7.59 -0.53
CA ALA A 119 2.56 8.87 -0.44
C ALA A 119 2.39 9.70 -1.72
N ILE A 120 2.61 9.09 -2.90
CA ILE A 120 2.39 9.76 -4.20
C ILE A 120 0.92 10.15 -4.33
N PHE A 121 0.00 9.27 -3.94
CA PHE A 121 -1.42 9.59 -3.98
C PHE A 121 -1.76 10.83 -3.14
N PHE A 122 -1.33 10.90 -1.88
CA PHE A 122 -1.60 12.05 -1.02
C PHE A 122 -1.01 13.35 -1.60
N LEU A 123 0.23 13.30 -2.11
CA LEU A 123 0.88 14.44 -2.75
C LEU A 123 0.16 14.86 -4.03
N SER A 124 -0.30 13.91 -4.85
CA SER A 124 -1.10 14.18 -6.05
C SER A 124 -2.47 14.81 -5.73
N LYS A 125 -2.95 14.67 -4.49
CA LYS A 125 -4.18 15.32 -3.99
C LYS A 125 -3.92 16.67 -3.31
N GLY A 126 -2.69 17.17 -3.34
CA GLY A 126 -2.31 18.49 -2.82
C GLY A 126 -1.70 18.50 -1.41
N ALA A 127 -1.43 17.34 -0.81
CA ALA A 127 -0.76 17.30 0.49
C ALA A 127 0.55 18.10 0.45
N LYS A 128 0.74 18.98 1.43
CA LYS A 128 1.94 19.83 1.53
C LYS A 128 3.17 18.97 1.80
N LYS A 129 3.02 17.97 2.67
CA LYS A 129 4.09 17.07 3.10
C LYS A 129 3.54 15.70 3.46
N VAL A 130 4.29 14.65 3.15
CA VAL A 130 4.03 13.29 3.63
C VAL A 130 5.24 12.81 4.43
N ILE A 131 5.01 12.26 5.61
CA ILE A 131 6.02 11.59 6.42
C ILE A 131 5.77 10.09 6.25
N VAL A 132 6.68 9.39 5.60
CA VAL A 132 6.53 7.98 5.28
C VAL A 132 7.40 7.16 6.22
N VAL A 133 6.80 6.15 6.84
CA VAL A 133 7.49 5.19 7.72
C VAL A 133 7.57 3.85 7.00
N GLU A 134 8.78 3.44 6.63
CA GLU A 134 9.04 2.19 5.91
C GLU A 134 10.42 1.64 6.31
N PRO A 135 10.50 0.55 7.09
CA PRO A 135 11.77 0.04 7.60
C PRO A 135 12.60 -0.71 6.56
N VAL A 136 12.00 -1.14 5.44
CA VAL A 136 12.69 -2.02 4.49
C VAL A 136 13.40 -1.20 3.42
N LYS A 137 14.74 -1.24 3.43
CA LYS A 137 15.57 -0.46 2.51
C LYS A 137 15.23 -0.68 1.02
N GLU A 138 14.98 -1.93 0.62
CA GLU A 138 14.61 -2.25 -0.77
C GLU A 138 13.30 -1.55 -1.18
N ASN A 139 12.32 -1.46 -0.28
CA ASN A 139 11.07 -0.76 -0.52
C ASN A 139 11.29 0.75 -0.60
N VAL A 140 12.13 1.30 0.29
CA VAL A 140 12.52 2.72 0.29
C VAL A 140 13.20 3.12 -1.01
N ASP A 141 14.08 2.28 -1.57
CA ASP A 141 14.77 2.58 -2.83
C ASP A 141 13.78 2.66 -4.01
N ILE A 142 12.75 1.82 -4.02
CA ILE A 142 11.66 1.89 -5.01
C ILE A 142 10.80 3.13 -4.78
N LEU A 143 10.44 3.40 -3.51
CA LEU A 143 9.68 4.58 -3.10
C LEU A 143 10.38 5.87 -3.57
N LEU A 144 11.70 5.99 -3.38
CA LEU A 144 12.48 7.15 -3.83
C LEU A 144 12.39 7.35 -5.35
N LYS A 145 12.54 6.28 -6.14
CA LYS A 145 12.35 6.33 -7.60
C LYS A 145 10.93 6.80 -7.95
N ASN A 146 9.94 6.27 -7.24
CA ASN A 146 8.53 6.62 -7.40
C ASN A 146 8.23 8.08 -7.07
N LEU A 147 8.85 8.65 -6.02
CA LEU A 147 8.76 10.08 -5.74
C LEU A 147 9.46 10.92 -6.82
N GLN A 148 10.63 10.47 -7.28
CA GLN A 148 11.43 11.20 -8.27
C GLN A 148 10.69 11.34 -9.60
N ILE A 149 10.10 10.25 -10.13
CA ILE A 149 9.38 10.29 -11.43
C ILE A 149 8.14 11.19 -11.39
N ASN A 150 7.64 11.54 -10.20
CA ASN A 150 6.51 12.45 -10.00
C ASN A 150 6.92 13.84 -9.50
N GLY A 151 8.22 14.11 -9.31
CA GLY A 151 8.70 15.41 -8.83
C GLY A 151 8.41 15.70 -7.35
N PHE A 152 8.20 14.66 -6.53
CA PHE A 152 7.72 14.79 -5.15
C PHE A 152 8.79 14.61 -4.05
N LEU A 153 10.06 14.41 -4.41
CA LEU A 153 11.13 14.15 -3.44
C LEU A 153 11.23 15.21 -2.33
N ASN A 154 11.04 16.50 -2.67
CA ASN A 154 11.14 17.60 -1.71
C ASN A 154 9.94 17.72 -0.76
N ASN A 155 8.86 16.98 -1.03
CA ASN A 155 7.63 17.01 -0.26
C ASN A 155 7.51 15.85 0.72
N VAL A 156 8.54 15.00 0.83
CA VAL A 156 8.49 13.79 1.66
C VAL A 156 9.62 13.76 2.68
N ILE A 157 9.29 13.31 3.88
CA ILE A 157 10.27 12.85 4.87
C ILE A 157 10.14 11.33 4.94
N ILE A 158 11.23 10.61 4.70
CA ILE A 158 11.26 9.15 4.79
C ILE A 158 11.96 8.78 6.09
N ILE A 159 11.30 7.95 6.90
CA ILE A 159 11.84 7.39 8.12
C ILE A 159 12.05 5.89 7.90
N GLU A 160 13.32 5.49 7.72
CA GLU A 160 13.75 4.10 7.53
C GLU A 160 13.76 3.30 8.86
N GLU A 161 12.69 3.41 9.64
CA GLU A 161 12.50 2.75 10.93
C GLU A 161 11.09 2.14 10.99
N GLY A 162 10.90 1.08 11.77
CA GLY A 162 9.61 0.45 11.99
C GLY A 162 8.84 1.09 13.14
N LEU A 163 7.54 0.83 13.20
CA LEU A 163 6.69 1.27 14.31
C LEU A 163 6.48 0.14 15.33
N SER A 164 6.57 0.47 16.61
CA SER A 164 6.32 -0.42 17.74
C SER A 164 5.72 0.34 18.92
N ASN A 165 5.46 -0.34 20.03
CA ASN A 165 5.14 0.25 21.33
C ASN A 165 6.39 0.54 22.19
N TYR A 166 7.60 0.32 21.66
CA TYR A 166 8.87 0.63 22.32
C TYR A 166 9.92 1.12 21.31
N ASP A 167 10.97 1.77 21.82
CA ASP A 167 12.18 2.07 21.05
C ASP A 167 13.16 0.91 21.14
N GLY A 168 13.78 0.54 20.02
CA GLY A 168 14.82 -0.48 20.02
C GLY A 168 14.98 -1.16 18.67
N TYR A 169 15.09 -2.49 18.71
CA TYR A 169 15.21 -3.31 17.52
C TYR A 169 14.24 -4.48 17.59
N LEU A 170 13.66 -4.82 16.44
CA LEU A 170 12.77 -5.96 16.27
C LEU A 170 13.40 -6.89 15.23
N GLU A 171 13.42 -8.19 15.53
CA GLU A 171 13.74 -9.21 14.55
C GLU A 171 12.45 -9.63 13.83
N VAL A 172 12.44 -9.52 12.51
CA VAL A 172 11.30 -9.85 11.66
C VAL A 172 11.67 -10.99 10.73
N SER A 173 10.85 -12.02 10.70
CA SER A 173 10.98 -13.11 9.74
C SER A 173 10.42 -12.70 8.38
N TYR A 174 11.08 -13.12 7.30
CA TYR A 174 10.65 -12.80 5.93
C TYR A 174 11.12 -13.84 4.90
N ASN A 175 10.35 -14.05 3.84
CA ASN A 175 10.86 -14.73 2.62
C ASN A 175 11.11 -13.72 1.50
N ASN A 176 10.47 -12.57 1.57
CA ASN A 176 10.53 -11.51 0.60
C ASN A 176 10.23 -10.17 1.28
N PHE A 177 10.57 -9.08 0.60
CA PHE A 177 10.25 -7.73 1.07
C PHE A 177 8.92 -7.25 0.49
N GLY A 178 7.86 -8.04 0.66
CA GLY A 178 6.52 -7.79 0.14
C GLY A 178 5.73 -6.73 0.90
N ALA A 179 4.51 -6.50 0.44
CA ALA A 179 3.55 -5.65 1.16
C ALA A 179 3.05 -6.29 2.48
N ASP A 180 3.33 -7.58 2.69
CA ASP A 180 3.00 -8.38 3.87
C ASP A 180 4.20 -8.58 4.82
N PHE A 181 5.29 -7.84 4.62
CA PHE A 181 6.46 -7.85 5.49
C PHE A 181 6.06 -7.53 6.94
N GLY A 182 6.51 -8.35 7.90
CA GLY A 182 6.10 -8.27 9.31
C GLY A 182 5.07 -9.32 9.73
N ARG A 183 4.26 -9.84 8.79
CA ARG A 183 3.27 -10.90 9.06
C ARG A 183 3.65 -12.26 8.48
N GLU A 184 4.53 -12.30 7.49
CA GLU A 184 4.97 -13.56 6.88
C GLU A 184 5.81 -14.40 7.87
N ILE A 185 5.51 -15.69 7.97
CA ILE A 185 6.43 -16.65 8.60
C ILE A 185 7.50 -17.02 7.57
N GLY A 186 8.58 -16.25 7.59
CA GLY A 186 9.73 -16.45 6.72
C GLY A 186 10.81 -17.35 7.31
N SER A 187 11.65 -17.91 6.44
CA SER A 187 12.87 -18.64 6.84
C SER A 187 14.06 -17.73 7.12
N ASN A 188 14.07 -16.51 6.57
CA ASN A 188 15.10 -15.50 6.84
C ASN A 188 14.66 -14.57 7.98
N LYS A 189 15.64 -13.90 8.58
CA LYS A 189 15.45 -12.93 9.67
C LYS A 189 16.21 -11.66 9.37
N ILE A 190 15.59 -10.51 9.65
CA ILE A 190 16.23 -9.20 9.56
C ILE A 190 15.95 -8.42 10.85
N LYS A 191 16.98 -7.71 11.33
CA LYS A 191 16.86 -6.83 12.48
C LYS A 191 16.56 -5.42 11.97
N ILE A 192 15.38 -4.90 12.29
CA ILE A 192 14.99 -3.53 11.97
C ILE A 192 15.02 -2.67 13.22
N LYS A 193 15.36 -1.39 13.07
CA LYS A 193 15.20 -0.41 14.14
C LYS A 193 13.73 -0.05 14.25
N VAL A 194 13.20 0.05 15.47
CA VAL A 194 11.81 0.42 15.73
C VAL A 194 11.72 1.57 16.70
N ARG A 195 10.66 2.37 16.57
CA ARG A 195 10.32 3.46 17.48
C ARG A 195 8.95 3.30 18.08
N ASN A 196 8.80 3.80 19.30
CA ASN A 196 7.52 3.96 19.93
C ASN A 196 6.63 4.88 19.08
N ILE A 197 5.35 4.50 18.93
CA ILE A 197 4.36 5.26 18.17
C ILE A 197 4.38 6.78 18.44
N ASN A 198 4.59 7.19 19.69
CA ASN A 198 4.60 8.59 20.09
C ASN A 198 5.67 9.42 19.37
N TYR A 199 6.80 8.80 19.00
CA TYR A 199 7.83 9.45 18.19
C TYR A 199 7.26 9.94 16.85
N PHE A 200 6.43 9.13 16.19
CA PHE A 200 5.84 9.48 14.90
C PHE A 200 4.69 10.48 15.04
N LEU A 201 3.96 10.47 16.15
CA LEU A 201 2.88 11.44 16.38
C LEU A 201 3.39 12.84 16.75
N LEU A 202 4.63 12.97 17.23
CA LEU A 202 5.28 14.26 17.50
C LEU A 202 5.45 15.14 16.24
N PHE A 203 5.35 14.54 15.05
CA PHE A 203 5.33 15.30 13.79
C PHE A 203 4.03 16.09 13.57
N LYS A 204 3.03 15.90 14.44
CA LYS A 204 1.72 16.59 14.42
C LYS A 204 1.06 16.57 13.03
N PRO A 205 0.84 15.38 12.44
CA PRO A 205 0.19 15.29 11.15
C PRO A 205 -1.28 15.72 11.25
N ASP A 206 -1.86 16.23 10.17
CA ASP A 206 -3.30 16.44 10.07
C ASP A 206 -4.05 15.11 9.87
N ILE A 207 -3.42 14.18 9.15
CA ILE A 207 -3.98 12.90 8.74
C ILE A 207 -2.97 11.79 9.07
N ALA A 208 -3.44 10.71 9.69
CA ALA A 208 -2.63 9.52 9.95
C ALA A 208 -3.21 8.30 9.24
N LYS A 209 -2.42 7.69 8.34
CA LYS A 209 -2.72 6.41 7.71
C LYS A 209 -1.79 5.32 8.27
N PHE A 210 -2.39 4.22 8.73
CA PHE A 210 -1.70 3.07 9.29
C PHE A 210 -2.10 1.82 8.51
N ASN A 211 -1.14 1.22 7.82
CA ASN A 211 -1.25 -0.08 7.18
C ASN A 211 0.14 -0.73 7.20
N CYS A 212 0.47 -1.44 8.27
CA CYS A 212 1.81 -1.90 8.59
C CYS A 212 1.84 -3.36 9.09
N GLU A 213 0.83 -4.14 8.71
CA GLU A 213 0.83 -5.60 8.78
C GLU A 213 1.03 -6.19 10.20
N GLY A 214 0.60 -5.46 11.24
CA GLY A 214 0.62 -5.91 12.65
C GLY A 214 1.09 -4.85 13.64
N CYS A 215 1.68 -3.75 13.18
CA CYS A 215 2.13 -2.68 14.07
C CYS A 215 0.96 -1.80 14.59
N GLU A 216 -0.25 -1.93 14.01
CA GLU A 216 -1.40 -1.06 14.30
C GLU A 216 -1.84 -1.13 15.76
N LYS A 217 -1.62 -2.27 16.43
CA LYS A 217 -1.88 -2.41 17.87
C LYS A 217 -1.12 -1.42 18.75
N SER A 218 -0.02 -0.87 18.25
CA SER A 218 0.74 0.17 18.96
C SER A 218 -0.09 1.44 19.18
N ILE A 219 -1.16 1.67 18.39
CA ILE A 219 -2.14 2.75 18.62
C ILE A 219 -2.76 2.65 20.01
N LEU A 220 -2.95 1.43 20.54
CA LEU A 220 -3.47 1.21 21.89
C LEU A 220 -2.52 1.68 22.99
N CYS A 221 -1.24 1.90 22.66
CA CYS A 221 -0.20 2.39 23.58
C CYS A 221 0.18 3.85 23.31
N ALA A 222 -0.47 4.53 22.37
CA ALA A 222 -0.18 5.92 22.06
C ALA A 222 -0.69 6.87 23.15
N ASN A 223 0.01 8.00 23.31
CA ASN A 223 -0.44 9.10 24.13
C ASN A 223 -1.74 9.66 23.54
N VAL A 224 -2.78 9.71 24.38
CA VAL A 224 -4.12 10.13 23.96
C VAL A 224 -4.19 11.56 23.46
N ASP A 225 -3.36 12.47 23.96
CA ASP A 225 -3.31 13.86 23.50
C ASP A 225 -2.73 13.95 22.09
N TYR A 226 -1.76 13.09 21.76
CA TYR A 226 -1.23 12.98 20.40
C TYR A 226 -2.26 12.37 19.44
N ILE A 227 -3.07 11.41 19.90
CA ILE A 227 -4.18 10.89 19.09
C ILE A 227 -5.18 12.00 18.76
N LYS A 228 -5.60 12.74 19.79
CA LYS A 228 -6.59 13.84 19.68
C LYS A 228 -6.11 15.02 18.84
N ALA A 229 -4.79 15.22 18.74
CA ALA A 229 -4.21 16.29 17.92
C ALA A 229 -4.34 16.03 16.40
N ILE A 230 -4.68 14.81 15.98
CA ILE A 230 -4.79 14.41 14.58
C ILE A 230 -6.26 14.41 14.17
N ASN A 231 -6.61 15.14 13.12
CA ASN A 231 -8.00 15.36 12.73
C ASN A 231 -8.65 14.15 12.06
N GLU A 232 -7.85 13.32 11.38
CA GLU A 232 -8.38 12.24 10.54
C GLU A 232 -7.47 11.02 10.55
N TRP A 233 -8.06 9.84 10.76
CA TRP A 233 -7.34 8.57 10.88
C TRP A 233 -7.86 7.54 9.89
N PHE A 234 -6.93 6.84 9.25
CA PHE A 234 -7.18 5.65 8.44
C PHE A 234 -6.36 4.50 9.00
N ILE A 235 -7.01 3.45 9.50
CA ILE A 235 -6.32 2.36 10.19
C ILE A 235 -6.75 1.04 9.55
N GLN A 236 -5.81 0.36 8.91
CA GLN A 236 -6.02 -0.99 8.39
C GLN A 236 -5.51 -2.02 9.40
N THR A 237 -6.41 -2.72 10.08
CA THR A 237 -6.03 -3.75 11.07
C THR A 237 -5.81 -5.10 10.40
N HIS A 238 -4.86 -5.87 10.91
CA HIS A 238 -4.47 -7.18 10.36
C HIS A 238 -4.67 -8.35 11.34
N GLU A 239 -5.04 -8.06 12.58
CA GLU A 239 -5.28 -9.03 13.65
C GLU A 239 -6.79 -9.07 13.96
N GLU A 240 -7.34 -10.27 14.17
CA GLU A 240 -8.77 -10.44 14.48
C GLU A 240 -9.11 -9.81 15.84
N GLY A 241 -10.15 -8.98 15.89
CA GLY A 241 -10.60 -8.30 17.11
C GLY A 241 -9.94 -6.95 17.35
N LEU A 242 -8.77 -6.69 16.76
CA LEU A 242 -8.06 -5.42 16.90
C LEU A 242 -8.89 -4.23 16.38
N GLU A 243 -9.73 -4.45 15.38
CA GLU A 243 -10.65 -3.43 14.86
C GLU A 243 -11.62 -2.93 15.94
N LYS A 244 -12.05 -3.82 16.85
CA LYS A 244 -12.97 -3.49 17.94
C LYS A 244 -12.26 -2.71 19.03
N GLU A 245 -11.05 -3.11 19.38
CA GLU A 245 -10.23 -2.42 20.39
C GLU A 245 -9.88 -1.00 19.96
N ILE A 246 -9.40 -0.84 18.72
CA ILE A 246 -9.09 0.48 18.16
C ILE A 246 -10.36 1.33 18.05
N LYS A 247 -11.46 0.76 17.54
CA LYS A 247 -12.73 1.48 17.46
C LYS A 247 -13.21 1.95 18.84
N HIS A 248 -13.13 1.09 19.86
CA HIS A 248 -13.50 1.47 21.22
C HIS A 248 -12.66 2.64 21.76
N LEU A 249 -11.33 2.57 21.60
CA LEU A 249 -10.41 3.63 22.01
C LEU A 249 -10.73 4.95 21.31
N ILE A 250 -10.76 4.95 19.97
CA ILE A 250 -10.87 6.17 19.16
C ILE A 250 -12.24 6.85 19.35
N LEU A 251 -13.32 6.08 19.44
CA LEU A 251 -14.65 6.62 19.75
C LEU A 251 -14.73 7.21 21.17
N LYS A 252 -14.11 6.56 22.17
CA LYS A 252 -14.03 7.09 23.54
C LYS A 252 -13.28 8.42 23.62
N LEU A 253 -12.36 8.67 22.70
CA LEU A 253 -11.60 9.91 22.63
C LEU A 253 -12.38 11.07 21.96
N GLY A 254 -13.56 10.80 21.40
CA GLY A 254 -14.45 11.82 20.82
C GLY A 254 -14.51 11.85 19.29
N PHE A 255 -13.84 10.93 18.61
CA PHE A 255 -13.90 10.85 17.14
C PHE A 255 -15.21 10.22 16.65
N THR A 256 -15.59 10.56 15.42
CA THR A 256 -16.67 9.91 14.69
C THR A 256 -16.12 8.86 13.73
N LEU A 257 -16.71 7.66 13.71
CA LEU A 257 -16.45 6.65 12.67
C LEU A 257 -17.20 7.05 11.39
N ILE A 258 -16.47 7.29 10.31
CA ILE A 258 -17.02 7.71 9.01
C ILE A 258 -17.31 6.49 8.13
N GLU A 259 -16.36 5.56 8.06
CA GLU A 259 -16.49 4.35 7.26
C GLU A 259 -15.74 3.19 7.92
N GLU A 260 -16.33 2.00 7.87
CA GLU A 260 -15.63 0.75 8.13
C GLU A 260 -15.74 -0.15 6.90
N TYR A 261 -14.60 -0.69 6.46
CA TYR A 261 -14.51 -1.56 5.31
C TYR A 261 -13.88 -2.90 5.69
N ARG A 262 -14.59 -4.00 5.44
CA ARG A 262 -14.07 -5.35 5.63
C ARG A 262 -13.54 -5.90 4.31
N HIS A 263 -12.28 -6.32 4.29
CA HIS A 263 -11.66 -6.87 3.08
C HIS A 263 -12.21 -8.27 2.79
N GLN A 264 -12.84 -8.44 1.62
CA GLN A 264 -13.55 -9.68 1.26
C GLN A 264 -12.63 -10.90 1.11
N THR A 265 -11.35 -10.70 0.83
CA THR A 265 -10.37 -11.76 0.56
C THR A 265 -9.66 -12.25 1.83
N LYS A 266 -9.73 -11.51 2.93
CA LYS A 266 -9.11 -11.84 4.23
C LYS A 266 -10.02 -11.33 5.36
N SER A 267 -10.80 -12.22 5.95
CA SER A 267 -11.88 -11.90 6.90
C SER A 267 -11.45 -11.17 8.18
N SER A 268 -10.16 -11.19 8.51
CA SER A 268 -9.56 -10.50 9.66
C SER A 268 -9.07 -9.08 9.37
N ILE A 269 -9.06 -8.64 8.09
CA ILE A 269 -8.57 -7.31 7.73
C ILE A 269 -9.73 -6.32 7.63
N TRP A 270 -9.61 -5.25 8.40
CA TRP A 270 -10.54 -4.12 8.39
C TRP A 270 -9.80 -2.85 8.04
N THR A 271 -10.48 -1.89 7.42
CA THR A 271 -10.00 -0.52 7.31
C THR A 271 -11.02 0.40 7.93
N LEU A 272 -10.60 1.14 8.95
CA LEU A 272 -11.40 2.06 9.73
C LEU A 272 -11.03 3.49 9.34
N HIS A 273 -12.04 4.35 9.19
CA HIS A 273 -11.87 5.77 8.91
C HIS A 273 -12.56 6.60 9.98
N PHE A 274 -11.79 7.42 10.70
CA PHE A 274 -12.29 8.29 11.75
C PHE A 274 -11.99 9.76 11.46
N LYS A 275 -12.87 10.65 11.95
CA LYS A 275 -12.67 12.11 11.92
C LYS A 275 -13.02 12.75 13.26
N TRP A 276 -12.28 13.79 13.60
CA TRP A 276 -12.67 14.78 14.59
C TRP A 276 -13.59 15.80 13.90
N ILE A 277 -14.85 15.86 14.30
CA ILE A 277 -15.90 16.74 13.73
C ILE A 277 -16.43 17.64 14.83
#